data_AF-A0A1V9V9H8-F1
#
_entry.id   AF-A0A1V9V9H8-F1
#
_cell.length_a   1.000
_cell.length_b   1.000
_cell.length_c   1.000
_cell.angle_alpha   90.00
_cell.angle_beta   90.00
_cell.angle_gamma   90.00
#
_symmetry.space_group_name_H-M   'P 1'
#
loop_
_entity.id
_entity.type
_entity.pdbx_description
1 polymer ?
#
loop_
_entity_poly.entity_id
_entity_poly.type
_entity_poly.pdbx_seq_one_letter_code
_entity_poly.pdbx_strand_id
1 'polypeptide(L)'
;MPIDNDYFKNRQQQNNGGGSNGGGGNYQPPFETPEFFKNFGKKAGMLYLVIIIIGALFLFKPFVIIESGQVGIKATTGKYDETPLNPGFHFYIPVFQKV
;
A
#
# COMPACT_ATOMS: atom_id res chain seq x y z
N MET A 1 -28.11 15.80 -47.37
CA MET A 1 -27.94 16.69 -46.21
C MET A 1 -26.90 16.07 -45.28
N PRO A 2 -25.82 16.79 -44.92
CA PRO A 2 -24.85 16.27 -43.96
C PRO A 2 -25.51 16.15 -42.58
N ILE A 3 -25.22 15.05 -41.88
CA ILE A 3 -25.73 14.79 -40.54
C ILE A 3 -24.82 15.53 -39.56
N ASP A 4 -25.38 16.46 -38.77
CA ASP A 4 -24.62 17.21 -37.76
C ASP A 4 -24.30 16.33 -36.54
N ASN A 5 -23.01 16.21 -36.23
CA ASN A 5 -22.49 15.48 -35.08
C ASN A 5 -22.89 16.09 -33.72
N ASP A 6 -23.55 17.25 -33.72
CA ASP A 6 -23.90 18.00 -32.52
C ASP A 6 -25.04 17.35 -31.73
N TYR A 7 -25.91 16.57 -32.37
CA TYR A 7 -27.00 15.86 -31.70
C TYR A 7 -26.48 14.74 -30.77
N PHE A 8 -25.37 14.10 -31.14
CA PHE A 8 -24.72 13.08 -30.31
C PHE A 8 -23.85 13.70 -29.22
N LYS A 9 -23.23 14.85 -29.51
CA LYS A 9 -22.35 15.56 -28.57
C LYS A 9 -23.12 16.13 -27.37
N ASN A 10 -24.31 16.71 -27.61
CA ASN A 10 -25.14 17.26 -26.53
C ASN A 10 -25.78 16.18 -25.66
N ARG A 11 -26.11 15.00 -26.22
CA ARG A 11 -26.62 13.87 -25.42
C ARG A 11 -25.54 13.27 -24.52
N GLN A 12 -24.28 13.32 -24.94
CA GLN A 12 -23.14 12.88 -24.13
C GLN A 12 -22.74 13.93 -23.08
N GLN A 13 -22.86 15.23 -23.39
CA GLN A 13 -22.59 16.32 -22.43
C GLN A 13 -23.69 16.49 -21.38
N GLN A 14 -24.97 16.30 -21.72
CA GLN A 14 -26.06 16.46 -20.77
C GLN A 14 -26.04 15.41 -19.64
N ASN A 15 -25.36 14.28 -19.86
CA ASN A 15 -25.14 13.24 -18.85
C ASN A 15 -23.86 13.46 -18.02
N ASN A 16 -23.14 14.56 -18.26
CA ASN A 16 -21.83 14.84 -17.66
C ASN A 16 -21.82 16.15 -16.86
N GLY A 17 -22.93 16.46 -16.19
CA GLY A 17 -23.10 17.60 -15.30
C GLY A 17 -23.26 17.14 -13.85
N GLY A 18 -22.18 16.64 -13.24
CA GLY A 18 -22.19 16.24 -11.83
C GLY A 18 -20.82 15.70 -11.42
N GLY A 19 -20.00 16.57 -10.85
CA GLY A 19 -18.60 16.28 -10.56
C GLY A 19 -18.36 15.21 -9.48
N SER A 20 -17.14 14.66 -9.58
CA SER A 20 -16.27 14.12 -8.52
C SER A 20 -15.92 12.63 -8.65
N ASN A 21 -14.65 12.41 -9.00
CA ASN A 21 -13.76 11.31 -8.62
C ASN A 21 -14.25 9.86 -8.67
N GLY A 22 -13.59 9.08 -9.54
CA GLY A 22 -13.43 7.63 -9.39
C GLY A 22 -14.23 6.83 -10.40
N GLY A 23 -13.53 6.14 -11.30
CA GLY A 23 -14.13 5.31 -12.33
C GLY A 23 -14.97 4.16 -11.78
N GLY A 24 -16.10 3.89 -12.45
CA GLY A 24 -16.97 2.76 -12.21
C GLY A 24 -18.38 3.09 -12.70
N GLY A 25 -18.83 2.43 -13.77
CA GLY A 25 -20.16 2.66 -14.34
C GLY A 25 -21.27 2.46 -13.30
N ASN A 26 -22.35 3.24 -13.44
CA ASN A 26 -23.53 3.27 -12.56
C ASN A 26 -24.38 1.97 -12.63
N TYR A 27 -23.78 0.80 -12.38
CA TYR A 27 -24.52 -0.41 -12.05
C TYR A 27 -24.83 -0.39 -10.55
N GLN A 28 -26.04 0.07 -10.21
CA GLN A 28 -26.59 -0.14 -8.88
C GLN A 28 -27.28 -1.52 -8.86
N PRO A 29 -26.73 -2.56 -8.21
CA PRO A 29 -27.41 -3.84 -8.11
C PRO A 29 -28.76 -3.67 -7.38
N PRO A 30 -29.78 -4.50 -7.67
CA PRO A 30 -31.11 -4.42 -7.04
C PRO A 30 -31.09 -4.75 -5.53
N PHE A 31 -29.91 -5.01 -4.96
CA PHE A 31 -29.65 -5.22 -3.56
C PHE A 31 -28.61 -4.20 -3.09
N GLU A 32 -28.96 -3.40 -2.08
CA GLU A 32 -27.98 -2.57 -1.40
C GLU A 32 -27.07 -3.46 -0.55
N THR A 33 -25.77 -3.43 -0.80
CA THR A 33 -24.81 -4.09 0.09
C THR A 33 -24.94 -3.47 1.48
N PRO A 34 -24.94 -4.27 2.57
CA PRO A 34 -25.02 -3.76 3.93
C PRO A 34 -24.04 -2.61 4.17
N GLU A 35 -24.43 -1.61 4.96
CA GLU A 35 -23.63 -0.38 5.22
C GLU A 35 -22.18 -0.66 5.66
N PHE A 36 -21.93 -1.83 6.27
CA PHE A 36 -20.60 -2.34 6.57
C PHE A 36 -19.69 -2.46 5.32
N PHE A 37 -20.22 -2.99 4.22
CA PHE A 37 -19.47 -3.18 2.97
C PHE A 37 -19.26 -1.87 2.19
N LYS A 38 -20.24 -0.95 2.23
CA LYS A 38 -20.09 0.40 1.63
C LYS A 38 -18.93 1.17 2.26
N ASN A 39 -18.77 1.08 3.58
CA ASN A 39 -17.65 1.71 4.31
C ASN A 39 -16.32 0.95 4.16
N PHE A 40 -16.39 -0.34 3.82
CA PHE A 40 -15.21 -1.13 3.50
C PHE A 40 -14.53 -0.58 2.25
N GLY A 41 -15.24 -0.20 1.17
CA GLY A 41 -14.60 0.35 -0.04
C GLY A 41 -13.67 1.55 0.20
N LYS A 42 -14.04 2.46 1.11
CA LYS A 42 -13.22 3.65 1.46
C LYS A 42 -12.08 3.35 2.43
N LYS A 43 -12.24 2.38 3.35
CA LYS A 43 -11.22 2.01 4.36
C LYS A 43 -10.42 0.77 3.99
N ALA A 44 -10.82 0.04 2.95
CA ALA A 44 -10.17 -1.18 2.48
C ALA A 44 -8.76 -0.88 2.00
N GLY A 45 -8.53 0.25 1.33
CA GLY A 45 -7.17 0.67 0.95
C GLY A 45 -6.23 0.77 2.15
N MET A 46 -6.70 1.38 3.26
CA MET A 46 -5.92 1.46 4.50
C MET A 46 -5.74 0.09 5.17
N LEU A 47 -6.76 -0.76 5.14
CA LEU A 47 -6.67 -2.12 5.68
C LEU A 47 -5.64 -2.96 4.90
N TYR A 48 -5.67 -2.92 3.57
CA TYR A 48 -4.69 -3.60 2.73
C TYR A 48 -3.28 -3.07 2.96
N LEU A 49 -3.10 -1.75 3.10
CA LEU A 49 -1.81 -1.15 3.43
C LEU A 49 -1.26 -1.70 4.75
N VAL A 50 -2.07 -1.76 5.80
CA VAL A 50 -1.67 -2.29 7.10
C VAL A 50 -1.28 -3.77 7.00
N ILE A 51 -2.07 -4.59 6.30
CA ILE A 51 -1.76 -6.01 6.08
C ILE A 51 -0.44 -6.17 5.32
N ILE A 52 -0.19 -5.37 4.29
CA ILE A 52 1.07 -5.40 3.52
C ILE A 52 2.25 -5.02 4.41
N ILE A 53 2.12 -3.98 5.24
CA ILE A 53 3.19 -3.56 6.17
C ILE A 53 3.49 -4.68 7.17
N ILE A 54 2.47 -5.29 7.77
CA ILE A 54 2.65 -6.42 8.69
C ILE A 54 3.32 -7.57 7.96
N GLY A 55 2.83 -7.96 6.78
CA GLY A 55 3.43 -9.01 5.95
C GLY A 55 4.90 -8.73 5.63
N ALA A 56 5.24 -7.48 5.30
CA ALA A 56 6.61 -7.05 5.04
C ALA A 56 7.50 -7.18 6.30
N LEU A 57 7.00 -6.80 7.47
CA LEU A 57 7.75 -6.96 8.74
C LEU A 57 8.07 -8.43 9.03
N PHE A 58 7.11 -9.34 8.77
CA PHE A 58 7.32 -10.78 8.96
C PHE A 58 8.26 -11.39 7.90
N LEU A 59 8.18 -10.94 6.65
CA LEU A 59 9.00 -11.47 5.55
C LEU A 59 10.45 -10.99 5.65
N PHE A 60 10.64 -9.70 5.87
CA PHE A 60 11.97 -9.07 5.84
C PHE A 60 12.68 -9.11 7.19
N LYS A 61 11.95 -9.24 8.31
CA LYS A 61 12.50 -9.22 9.69
C LYS A 61 13.58 -8.15 9.86
N PRO A 62 13.23 -6.85 9.76
CA PRO A 62 14.19 -5.75 9.76
C PRO A 62 14.81 -5.46 11.14
N PHE A 63 14.76 -6.44 12.04
CA PHE A 63 15.26 -6.32 13.40
C PHE A 63 16.03 -7.57 13.80
N VAL A 64 17.07 -7.38 14.59
CA VAL A 64 17.89 -8.43 15.17
C VAL A 64 17.99 -8.20 16.67
N ILE A 65 17.98 -9.29 17.42
CA ILE A 65 18.18 -9.26 18.87
C ILE A 65 19.54 -9.92 19.11
N ILE A 66 20.47 -9.15 19.67
CA ILE A 66 21.79 -9.66 20.05
C ILE A 66 21.76 -10.01 21.53
N GLU A 67 22.07 -11.26 21.84
CA GLU A 67 22.07 -11.78 23.21
C GLU A 67 23.26 -11.25 24.03
N SER A 68 23.07 -11.17 25.34
CA SER A 68 24.14 -10.78 26.27
C SER A 68 25.24 -11.85 26.27
N GLY A 69 26.42 -11.49 25.75
CA GLY A 69 27.57 -12.40 25.62
C GLY A 69 28.04 -12.60 24.17
N GLN A 70 27.29 -12.11 23.18
CA GLN A 70 27.68 -12.07 21.77
C GLN A 70 27.84 -10.63 21.29
N VAL A 71 28.74 -10.41 20.33
CA VAL A 71 28.88 -9.13 19.61
C VAL A 71 28.47 -9.34 18.16
N GLY A 72 27.52 -8.53 17.68
CA GLY A 72 27.12 -8.54 16.27
C GLY A 72 28.08 -7.70 15.44
N ILE A 73 28.39 -8.13 14.22
CA ILE A 73 29.18 -7.32 13.28
C ILE A 73 28.27 -6.95 12.12
N LYS A 74 27.96 -5.65 11.99
CA LYS A 74 27.23 -5.15 10.83
C LYS A 74 28.11 -5.28 9.59
N ALA A 75 27.64 -6.01 8.58
CA ALA A 75 28.18 -6.01 7.24
C ALA A 75 27.22 -5.25 6.31
N THR A 76 27.67 -4.13 5.75
CA THR A 76 26.90 -3.35 4.75
C THR A 76 27.59 -3.48 3.40
N THR A 77 26.97 -4.20 2.46
CA THR A 77 27.48 -4.36 1.08
C THR A 77 28.97 -4.75 1.00
N GLY A 78 29.40 -5.69 1.84
CA GLY A 78 30.78 -6.21 1.86
C GLY A 78 31.79 -5.42 2.71
N LYS A 79 31.38 -4.32 3.35
CA LYS A 79 32.19 -3.65 4.38
C LYS A 79 31.73 -4.07 5.77
N TYR A 80 32.67 -4.51 6.60
CA TYR A 80 32.44 -4.76 8.02
C TYR A 80 32.59 -3.45 8.79
N ASP A 81 31.63 -3.16 9.66
CA ASP A 81 31.69 -2.02 10.55
C ASP A 81 32.71 -2.31 11.67
N GLU A 82 33.58 -1.35 11.96
CA GLU A 82 34.64 -1.50 12.97
C GLU A 82 34.08 -1.47 14.39
N THR A 83 32.86 -0.93 14.55
CA THR A 83 32.19 -0.86 15.84
C THR A 83 31.30 -2.10 16.06
N PRO A 84 31.61 -2.94 17.06
CA PRO A 84 30.77 -4.10 17.37
C PRO A 84 29.42 -3.65 17.92
N LEU A 85 28.36 -4.39 17.57
CA LEU A 85 27.04 -4.14 18.13
C LEU A 85 26.95 -4.77 19.51
N ASN A 86 26.68 -3.90 20.47
CA ASN A 86 26.36 -4.29 21.83
C ASN A 86 25.02 -5.06 21.89
N PRO A 87 24.84 -5.91 22.90
CA PRO A 87 23.59 -6.61 23.15
C PRO A 87 22.39 -5.67 23.18
N GLY A 88 21.29 -6.11 22.56
CA GLY A 88 20.07 -5.30 22.45
C GLY A 88 19.30 -5.53 21.17
N PHE A 89 18.23 -4.74 21.02
CA PHE A 89 17.36 -4.75 19.86
C PHE A 89 17.83 -3.72 18.84
N HIS A 90 18.20 -4.17 17.63
CA HIS A 90 18.71 -3.30 16.57
C HIS A 90 17.87 -3.44 15.31
N PHE A 91 17.47 -2.31 14.74
CA PHE A 91 16.89 -2.28 13.40
C PHE A 91 18.00 -2.26 12.34
N TYR A 92 17.78 -2.97 11.24
CA TYR A 92 18.68 -2.96 10.08
C TYR A 92 17.87 -3.09 8.80
N ILE A 93 18.49 -2.79 7.65
CA ILE A 93 17.85 -2.90 6.34
C ILE A 93 18.21 -4.25 5.71
N PRO A 94 17.30 -5.25 5.72
CA PRO A 94 17.60 -6.68 5.46
C PRO A 94 17.99 -7.02 4.01
N VAL A 95 18.09 -6.01 3.13
CA VAL A 95 18.52 -6.16 1.74
C VAL A 95 19.98 -5.72 1.53
N PHE A 96 20.45 -4.75 2.33
CA PHE A 96 21.79 -4.15 2.17
C PHE A 96 22.70 -4.45 3.35
N GLN A 97 22.12 -4.78 4.50
CA GLN A 97 22.80 -4.93 5.77
C GLN A 97 22.53 -6.33 6.33
N LYS A 98 23.59 -6.97 6.81
CA LYS A 98 23.53 -8.20 7.58
C LYS A 98 24.19 -7.94 8.93
N VAL A 99 23.63 -8.49 10.01
CA VAL A 99 24.15 -8.37 11.39
C VAL A 99 24.36 -9.76 11.95
#